data_AF-A0A955N8Q0-F1
#
_entry.id   AF-A0A955N8Q0-F1
#
_cell.length_a   1.000
_cell.length_b   1.000
_cell.length_c   1.000
_cell.angle_alpha   90.00
_cell.angle_beta   90.00
_cell.angle_gamma   90.00
#
_symmetry.space_group_name_H-M   'P 1'
#
loop_
_entity.id
_entity.type
_entity.pdbx_description
1 polymer ?
#
loop_
_entity_poly.entity_id
_entity_poly.type
_entity_poly.pdbx_seq_one_letter_code
_entity_poly.pdbx_strand_id
1 'polypeptide(L)'
;MNISGTVRQIKNQAGKSSTIPGARVTVIVGERELGGMKTDLLGRYGYEEVSDYPGATLVCKVEAKGFHSKTEKVVLEQSTIQLDIELEPIPPEQTWIQWICERLRWMTEWPPIWWAIGGMVAVLFVILLVVDQCTPDNNHPPTPAAMVWKPVGQEAFTEGNARQVTMMVEKNVPYVAYQDVERGKKGTVMKYASEKWSPVGNPGFSAGELTELSLAVEGEQPWVAYRDSVKRFQLTVKKFSGERWESVGEGPLSNERISQFVSLGLYRGVPYVGYWELGIPNRAFVQRWNGNSWEVLGNKPVVESLISDFKMAVDESEVYVAYATRKEPNPQFTVRRFEDSQWEPLSDKVPSELPYKLAKHTFAFTVHKKHNYLAFSNQEYQGKLTVLKINERGSFVLGSPEVSKGTVEYPSLAIAGDTVYVAFKDKGRGGKSVVLKLGSKDKHWEMVDREFSGPDSSGLALAVDKQGIPYVAFQEGKDKGWKLTVMRLEPQ
;
A
#
# COMPACT_ATOMS: atom_id res chain seq x y z
N MET A 1 -17.28 2.10 -14.80
CA MET A 1 -17.69 0.68 -14.76
C MET A 1 -16.89 -0.10 -13.72
N ASN A 2 -17.52 -0.99 -12.95
CA ASN A 2 -16.87 -1.89 -11.99
C ASN A 2 -17.25 -3.33 -12.27
N ILE A 3 -16.28 -4.22 -12.19
CA ILE A 3 -16.49 -5.66 -12.36
C ILE A 3 -15.79 -6.36 -11.21
N SER A 4 -16.47 -7.29 -10.56
CA SER A 4 -15.83 -8.16 -9.58
C SER A 4 -16.45 -9.54 -9.62
N GLY A 5 -15.80 -10.50 -8.99
CA GLY A 5 -16.34 -11.85 -8.86
C GLY A 5 -15.29 -12.81 -8.35
N THR A 6 -15.58 -14.10 -8.45
CA THR A 6 -14.69 -15.18 -8.04
C THR A 6 -14.42 -16.10 -9.22
N VAL A 7 -13.15 -16.50 -9.40
CA VAL A 7 -12.78 -17.59 -10.30
C VAL A 7 -12.69 -18.88 -9.49
N ARG A 8 -13.41 -19.90 -9.95
CA ARG A 8 -13.47 -21.22 -9.31
C ARG A 8 -13.29 -22.33 -10.33
N GLN A 9 -12.95 -23.51 -9.85
CA GLN A 9 -13.00 -24.72 -10.65
C GLN A 9 -14.46 -25.22 -10.74
N ILE A 10 -14.86 -25.72 -11.91
CA ILE A 10 -16.16 -26.41 -12.09
C ILE A 10 -16.25 -27.54 -11.06
N LYS A 11 -17.44 -27.71 -10.44
CA LYS A 11 -17.67 -28.75 -9.44
C LYS A 11 -17.29 -30.13 -9.99
N ASN A 12 -16.44 -30.86 -9.26
CA ASN A 12 -16.14 -32.24 -9.59
C ASN A 12 -17.38 -33.14 -9.35
N GLN A 13 -17.31 -34.43 -9.73
CA GLN A 13 -18.41 -35.39 -9.53
C GLN A 13 -18.86 -35.54 -8.06
N ALA A 14 -18.04 -35.10 -7.09
CA ALA A 14 -18.36 -35.06 -5.66
C ALA A 14 -18.95 -33.71 -5.20
N GLY A 15 -19.27 -32.80 -6.12
CA GLY A 15 -19.89 -31.49 -5.85
C GLY A 15 -18.95 -30.44 -5.24
N LYS A 16 -17.65 -30.72 -5.10
CA LYS A 16 -16.66 -29.77 -4.54
C LYS A 16 -16.12 -28.85 -5.63
N SER A 17 -16.15 -27.54 -5.37
CA SER A 17 -15.53 -26.49 -6.18
C SER A 17 -14.50 -25.76 -5.31
N SER A 18 -13.30 -25.56 -5.84
CA SER A 18 -12.22 -24.79 -5.22
C SER A 18 -12.05 -23.46 -5.93
N THR A 19 -11.62 -22.45 -5.20
CA THR A 19 -11.23 -21.16 -5.78
C THR A 19 -9.90 -21.30 -6.52
N ILE A 20 -9.67 -20.45 -7.52
CA ILE A 20 -8.44 -20.48 -8.34
C ILE A 20 -7.66 -19.18 -8.10
N PRO A 21 -6.67 -19.18 -7.19
CA PRO A 21 -5.78 -18.04 -6.99
C PRO A 21 -4.85 -17.77 -8.17
N GLY A 22 -4.49 -16.51 -8.37
CA GLY A 22 -3.52 -16.10 -9.39
C GLY A 22 -3.98 -16.24 -10.85
N ALA A 23 -5.24 -16.58 -11.09
CA ALA A 23 -5.83 -16.59 -12.43
C ALA A 23 -5.82 -15.17 -13.01
N ARG A 24 -5.36 -15.02 -14.26
CA ARG A 24 -5.38 -13.75 -14.98
C ARG A 24 -6.78 -13.52 -15.53
N VAL A 25 -7.38 -12.39 -15.18
CA VAL A 25 -8.66 -11.91 -15.70
C VAL A 25 -8.38 -10.67 -16.54
N THR A 26 -8.72 -10.70 -17.82
CA THR A 26 -8.50 -9.60 -18.77
C THR A 26 -9.85 -9.06 -19.23
N VAL A 27 -10.02 -7.74 -19.14
CA VAL A 27 -11.27 -7.04 -19.43
C VAL A 27 -11.14 -6.32 -20.77
N ILE A 28 -12.05 -6.61 -21.69
CA ILE A 28 -12.03 -6.11 -23.07
C ILE A 28 -13.40 -5.51 -23.40
N VAL A 29 -13.43 -4.37 -24.07
CA VAL A 29 -14.66 -3.73 -24.60
C VAL A 29 -14.45 -3.41 -26.08
N GLY A 30 -15.29 -3.98 -26.95
CA GLY A 30 -15.05 -3.93 -28.40
C GLY A 30 -13.74 -4.63 -28.77
N GLU A 31 -12.84 -3.92 -29.45
CA GLU A 31 -11.48 -4.40 -29.78
C GLU A 31 -10.40 -3.92 -28.78
N ARG A 32 -10.78 -3.13 -27.77
CA ARG A 32 -9.84 -2.51 -26.84
C ARG A 32 -9.72 -3.35 -25.56
N GLU A 33 -8.51 -3.85 -25.29
CA GLU A 33 -8.15 -4.34 -23.96
C GLU A 33 -8.07 -3.15 -23.00
N LEU A 34 -8.92 -3.16 -21.97
CA LEU A 34 -8.94 -2.13 -20.94
C LEU A 34 -7.85 -2.38 -19.90
N GLY A 35 -7.64 -3.65 -19.55
CA GLY A 35 -6.55 -4.07 -18.67
C GLY A 35 -6.73 -5.50 -18.16
N GLY A 36 -5.76 -5.97 -17.38
CA GLY A 36 -5.79 -7.28 -16.72
C GLY A 36 -5.52 -7.19 -15.22
N MET A 37 -6.08 -8.12 -14.47
CA MET A 37 -5.75 -8.34 -13.06
C MET A 37 -5.57 -9.82 -12.76
N LYS A 38 -5.12 -10.14 -11.55
CA LYS A 38 -5.03 -11.51 -11.05
C LYS A 38 -5.99 -11.73 -9.89
N THR A 39 -6.54 -12.93 -9.80
CA THR A 39 -7.37 -13.32 -8.66
C THR A 39 -6.54 -13.43 -7.38
N ASP A 40 -7.22 -13.18 -6.26
CA ASP A 40 -6.65 -13.24 -4.92
C ASP A 40 -6.52 -14.69 -4.39
N LEU A 41 -6.03 -14.87 -3.16
CA LEU A 41 -5.86 -16.19 -2.53
C LEU A 41 -7.17 -16.95 -2.31
N LEU A 42 -8.31 -16.27 -2.42
CA LEU A 42 -9.65 -16.83 -2.39
C LEU A 42 -10.31 -16.81 -3.78
N GLY A 43 -9.53 -16.62 -4.86
CA GLY A 43 -10.02 -16.58 -6.23
C GLY A 43 -10.82 -15.32 -6.59
N ARG A 44 -10.91 -14.32 -5.71
CA ARG A 44 -11.68 -13.09 -5.94
C ARG A 44 -10.91 -12.12 -6.85
N TYR A 45 -11.62 -11.36 -7.66
CA TYR A 45 -11.05 -10.32 -8.50
C TYR A 45 -11.92 -9.07 -8.52
N GLY A 46 -11.31 -7.93 -8.87
CA GLY A 46 -11.99 -6.66 -9.06
C GLY A 46 -11.29 -5.80 -10.11
N TYR A 47 -12.06 -5.17 -10.98
CA TYR A 47 -11.61 -4.22 -11.99
C TYR A 47 -12.46 -2.95 -11.91
N GLU A 48 -11.80 -1.81 -12.05
CA GLU A 48 -12.43 -0.50 -12.10
C GLU A 48 -11.96 0.23 -13.36
N GLU A 49 -12.91 0.77 -14.11
CA GLU A 49 -12.67 1.64 -15.25
C GLU A 49 -13.37 2.97 -15.06
N VAL A 50 -12.65 4.07 -15.27
CA VAL A 50 -13.18 5.43 -15.05
C VAL A 50 -14.33 5.71 -16.01
N SER A 51 -14.21 5.23 -17.25
CA SER A 51 -15.22 5.37 -18.30
C SER A 51 -16.38 4.41 -18.12
N ASP A 52 -17.58 4.86 -18.47
CA ASP A 52 -18.77 4.01 -18.59
C ASP A 52 -19.03 3.70 -20.07
N TYR A 53 -19.36 2.44 -20.36
CA TYR A 53 -19.67 1.95 -21.71
C TYR A 53 -21.09 1.40 -21.76
N PRO A 54 -22.13 2.24 -21.58
CA PRO A 54 -23.50 1.78 -21.50
C PRO A 54 -23.90 1.04 -22.78
N GLY A 55 -24.47 -0.15 -22.63
CA GLY A 55 -24.91 -1.01 -23.73
C GLY A 55 -23.77 -1.71 -24.49
N ALA A 56 -22.50 -1.50 -24.13
CA ALA A 56 -21.40 -2.20 -24.76
C ALA A 56 -21.30 -3.65 -24.24
N THR A 57 -20.83 -4.55 -25.11
CA THR A 57 -20.52 -5.92 -24.72
C THR A 57 -19.12 -5.98 -24.13
N LEU A 58 -19.06 -6.30 -22.85
CA LEU A 58 -17.84 -6.62 -22.14
C LEU A 58 -17.43 -8.07 -22.40
N VAL A 59 -16.14 -8.29 -22.57
CA VAL A 59 -15.55 -9.62 -22.71
C VAL A 59 -14.51 -9.81 -21.60
N CYS A 60 -14.75 -10.77 -20.71
CA CYS A 60 -13.82 -11.21 -19.67
C CYS A 60 -13.10 -12.48 -20.12
N LYS A 61 -11.81 -12.38 -20.43
CA LYS A 61 -10.96 -13.54 -20.72
C LYS A 61 -10.22 -13.96 -19.45
N VAL A 62 -10.39 -15.21 -19.03
CA VAL A 62 -9.77 -15.78 -17.83
C VAL A 62 -8.82 -16.90 -18.19
N GLU A 63 -7.60 -16.82 -17.67
CA GLU A 63 -6.51 -17.78 -17.91
C GLU A 63 -5.88 -18.18 -16.58
N ALA A 64 -5.72 -19.50 -16.37
CA ALA A 64 -5.04 -20.05 -15.19
C ALA A 64 -4.24 -21.28 -15.58
N LYS A 65 -3.07 -21.46 -14.97
CA LYS A 65 -2.20 -22.62 -15.24
C LYS A 65 -2.94 -23.91 -14.85
N GLY A 66 -3.03 -24.87 -15.78
CA GLY A 66 -3.71 -26.15 -15.58
C GLY A 66 -5.23 -26.11 -15.84
N PHE A 67 -5.75 -25.03 -16.41
CA PHE A 67 -7.17 -24.88 -16.75
C PHE A 67 -7.34 -24.43 -18.20
N HIS A 68 -8.43 -24.84 -18.83
CA HIS A 68 -8.83 -24.29 -20.12
C HIS A 68 -9.19 -22.82 -19.94
N SER A 69 -8.66 -21.95 -20.81
CA SER A 69 -9.01 -20.52 -20.80
C SER A 69 -10.50 -20.36 -21.11
N LYS A 70 -11.17 -19.45 -20.40
CA LYS A 70 -12.59 -19.17 -20.63
C LYS A 70 -12.80 -17.72 -21.00
N THR A 71 -13.78 -17.47 -21.87
CA THR A 71 -14.20 -16.12 -22.23
C THR A 71 -15.68 -15.97 -21.90
N GLU A 72 -16.00 -15.03 -21.03
CA GLU A 72 -17.37 -14.68 -20.66
C GLU A 72 -17.76 -13.33 -21.27
N LYS A 73 -18.99 -13.22 -21.76
CA LYS A 73 -19.50 -11.98 -22.37
C LYS A 73 -20.67 -11.46 -21.56
N VAL A 74 -20.65 -10.18 -21.21
CA VAL A 74 -21.71 -9.52 -20.42
C VAL A 74 -22.05 -8.18 -21.05
N VAL A 75 -23.34 -7.88 -21.21
CA VAL A 75 -23.79 -6.56 -21.67
C VAL A 75 -23.78 -5.60 -20.50
N LEU A 76 -23.21 -4.42 -20.71
CA LEU A 76 -23.10 -3.38 -19.69
C LEU A 76 -24.41 -2.61 -19.54
N GLU A 77 -25.35 -3.18 -18.79
CA GLU A 77 -26.62 -2.53 -18.44
C GLU A 77 -26.51 -1.67 -17.18
N GLN A 78 -25.52 -1.94 -16.33
CA GLN A 78 -25.31 -1.25 -15.05
C GLN A 78 -23.82 -0.95 -14.84
N SER A 79 -23.51 0.08 -14.05
CA SER A 79 -22.13 0.49 -13.75
C SER A 79 -21.37 -0.48 -12.83
N THR A 80 -22.02 -1.50 -12.26
CA THR A 80 -21.40 -2.52 -11.42
C THR A 80 -21.87 -3.92 -11.84
N ILE A 81 -20.94 -4.83 -12.09
CA ILE A 81 -21.19 -6.23 -12.49
C ILE A 81 -20.52 -7.17 -11.48
N GLN A 82 -21.28 -8.16 -10.99
CA GLN A 82 -20.74 -9.35 -10.34
C GLN A 82 -20.70 -10.49 -11.35
N LEU A 83 -19.52 -11.08 -11.58
CA LEU A 83 -19.29 -12.13 -12.56
C LEU A 83 -18.45 -13.25 -11.95
N ASP A 84 -19.09 -14.28 -11.43
CA ASP A 84 -18.39 -15.50 -11.02
C ASP A 84 -18.07 -16.35 -12.26
N ILE A 85 -16.84 -16.85 -12.36
CA ILE A 85 -16.34 -17.58 -13.53
C ILE A 85 -15.83 -18.94 -13.09
N GLU A 86 -16.42 -19.99 -13.65
CA GLU A 86 -15.95 -21.37 -13.43
C GLU A 86 -15.05 -21.82 -14.59
N LEU A 87 -13.86 -22.34 -14.27
CA LEU A 87 -12.90 -22.90 -15.22
C LEU A 87 -12.87 -24.43 -15.17
N GLU A 88 -12.67 -25.04 -16.33
CA GLU A 88 -12.51 -26.48 -16.47
C GLU A 88 -11.02 -26.87 -16.32
N PRO A 89 -10.68 -27.83 -15.45
CA PRO A 89 -9.30 -28.30 -15.31
C PRO A 89 -8.88 -29.06 -16.56
N ILE A 90 -7.63 -28.87 -17.00
CA ILE A 90 -7.05 -29.67 -18.08
C ILE A 90 -6.68 -31.04 -17.49
N PRO A 91 -7.19 -32.17 -18.05
CA PRO A 91 -6.84 -33.50 -17.57
C PRO A 91 -5.32 -33.72 -17.58
N PRO A 92 -4.74 -34.36 -16.54
CA PRO A 92 -3.29 -34.57 -16.45
C PRO A 92 -2.69 -35.22 -17.70
N GLU A 93 -3.44 -36.15 -18.28
CA GLU A 93 -3.09 -36.89 -19.50
C GLU A 93 -3.10 -36.06 -20.79
N GLN A 94 -3.73 -34.88 -20.80
CA GLN A 94 -3.64 -33.92 -21.91
C GLN A 94 -2.52 -32.89 -21.74
N THR A 95 -2.02 -32.64 -20.52
CA THR A 95 -1.05 -31.58 -20.27
C THR A 95 0.31 -31.79 -20.94
N TRP A 96 0.79 -33.05 -21.02
CA TRP A 96 2.04 -33.40 -21.71
C TRP A 96 1.85 -33.50 -23.22
N ILE A 97 0.71 -34.01 -23.69
CA ILE A 97 0.38 -34.12 -25.13
C ILE A 97 0.17 -32.74 -25.74
N GLN A 98 -0.55 -31.82 -25.10
CA GLN A 98 -0.68 -30.44 -25.59
C GLN A 98 0.66 -29.70 -25.60
N TRP A 99 1.49 -29.84 -24.57
CA TRP A 99 2.82 -29.24 -24.54
C TRP A 99 3.72 -29.76 -25.68
N ILE A 100 3.63 -31.06 -26.01
CA ILE A 100 4.31 -31.67 -27.15
C ILE A 100 3.70 -31.18 -28.48
N CYS A 101 2.38 -31.19 -28.63
CA CYS A 101 1.66 -30.83 -29.85
C CYS A 101 1.78 -29.33 -30.20
N GLU A 102 1.78 -28.43 -29.22
CA GLU A 102 1.99 -26.99 -29.44
C GLU A 102 3.41 -26.71 -29.92
N ARG A 103 4.40 -27.48 -29.44
CA ARG A 103 5.81 -27.31 -29.76
C ARG A 103 6.27 -28.08 -31.00
N LEU A 104 5.45 -29.03 -31.47
CA LEU A 104 5.69 -29.87 -32.65
C LEU A 104 4.66 -29.68 -33.77
N ARG A 105 3.83 -28.62 -33.68
CA ARG A 105 2.76 -28.32 -34.64
C ARG A 105 3.25 -28.17 -36.09
N TRP A 106 4.55 -27.94 -36.28
CA TRP A 106 5.25 -27.83 -37.57
C TRP A 106 5.72 -29.17 -38.15
N MET A 107 5.63 -30.29 -37.42
CA MET A 107 6.10 -31.60 -37.89
C MET A 107 5.01 -32.41 -38.62
N THR A 108 3.74 -32.07 -38.45
CA THR A 108 2.62 -32.83 -39.03
C THR A 108 2.39 -32.58 -40.53
N GLU A 109 3.11 -31.63 -41.13
CA GLU A 109 3.02 -31.30 -42.56
C GLU A 109 4.10 -31.96 -43.43
N TRP A 110 4.95 -32.82 -42.85
CA TRP A 110 6.08 -33.41 -43.56
C TRP A 110 5.68 -34.65 -44.38
N PRO A 111 6.10 -34.76 -45.65
CA PRO A 111 5.85 -35.94 -46.47
C PRO A 111 6.51 -37.23 -45.92
N PRO A 112 5.93 -38.42 -46.16
CA PRO A 112 6.33 -39.69 -45.52
C PRO A 112 7.79 -40.15 -45.75
N ILE A 113 8.52 -39.56 -46.69
CA ILE A 113 9.89 -39.95 -47.06
C ILE A 113 10.95 -39.56 -46.00
N TRP A 114 10.62 -38.69 -45.04
CA TRP A 114 11.58 -38.18 -44.05
C TRP A 114 11.67 -39.00 -42.76
N TRP A 115 10.95 -40.12 -42.66
CA TRP A 115 10.83 -40.88 -41.40
C TRP A 115 12.08 -41.69 -41.04
N ALA A 116 13.02 -41.89 -41.98
CA ALA A 116 14.26 -42.62 -41.74
C ALA A 116 15.49 -41.74 -41.45
N ILE A 117 15.40 -40.42 -41.63
CA ILE A 117 16.51 -39.47 -41.39
C ILE A 117 16.13 -38.35 -40.41
N GLY A 118 14.82 -38.08 -40.20
CA GLY A 118 14.33 -36.95 -39.42
C GLY A 118 14.55 -37.03 -37.90
N GLY A 119 14.70 -38.24 -37.33
CA GLY A 119 14.79 -38.41 -35.87
C GLY A 119 16.07 -37.83 -35.24
N MET A 120 17.22 -37.96 -35.90
CA MET A 120 18.49 -37.39 -35.40
C MET A 120 18.63 -35.90 -35.70
N VAL A 121 18.07 -35.41 -36.81
CA VAL A 121 18.12 -33.98 -37.17
C VAL A 121 17.20 -33.17 -36.27
N ALA A 122 16.03 -33.68 -35.87
CA ALA A 122 15.11 -32.98 -34.97
C ALA A 122 15.68 -32.81 -33.55
N VAL A 123 16.43 -33.79 -33.02
CA VAL A 123 17.11 -33.66 -31.72
C VAL A 123 18.26 -32.67 -31.80
N LEU A 124 19.02 -32.66 -32.91
CA LEU A 124 20.07 -31.67 -33.14
C LEU A 124 19.51 -30.26 -33.33
N PHE A 125 18.35 -30.11 -33.99
CA PHE A 125 17.65 -28.84 -34.18
C PHE A 125 17.05 -28.31 -32.87
N VAL A 126 16.53 -29.19 -32.00
CA VAL A 126 16.07 -28.80 -30.65
C VAL A 126 17.25 -28.40 -29.77
N ILE A 127 18.39 -29.08 -29.87
CA ILE A 127 19.63 -28.70 -29.15
C ILE A 127 20.19 -27.38 -29.71
N LEU A 128 20.16 -27.15 -31.03
CA LEU A 128 20.57 -25.89 -31.65
C LEU A 128 19.60 -24.73 -31.34
N LEU A 129 18.29 -24.96 -31.28
CA LEU A 129 17.29 -23.98 -30.85
C LEU A 129 17.40 -23.63 -29.36
N VAL A 130 17.93 -24.54 -28.53
CA VAL A 130 18.24 -24.27 -27.12
C VAL A 130 19.57 -23.51 -26.99
N VAL A 131 20.52 -23.69 -27.92
CA VAL A 131 21.83 -23.01 -27.93
C VAL A 131 21.77 -21.62 -28.58
N ASP A 132 20.83 -21.37 -29.51
CA ASP A 132 20.67 -20.07 -30.18
C ASP A 132 20.01 -18.97 -29.30
N GLN A 133 19.47 -19.35 -28.12
CA GLN A 133 19.03 -18.39 -27.10
C GLN A 133 20.18 -17.74 -26.31
N CYS A 134 21.43 -18.03 -26.68
CA CYS A 134 22.63 -17.47 -26.06
C CYS A 134 23.39 -16.50 -26.98
N THR A 135 22.73 -15.90 -27.98
CA THR A 135 23.31 -14.74 -28.68
C THR A 135 22.83 -13.46 -28.00
N PRO A 136 23.72 -12.51 -27.62
CA PRO A 136 23.30 -11.22 -27.10
C PRO A 136 22.57 -10.46 -28.23
N ASP A 137 21.26 -10.29 -28.09
CA ASP A 137 20.48 -9.44 -28.98
C ASP A 137 20.90 -7.97 -28.79
N ASN A 138 21.74 -7.47 -29.71
CA ASN A 138 22.23 -6.10 -29.70
C ASN A 138 21.18 -5.06 -30.13
N ASN A 139 19.93 -5.47 -30.38
CA ASN A 139 18.82 -4.58 -30.75
C ASN A 139 17.76 -4.42 -29.66
N HIS A 140 18.04 -4.85 -28.43
CA HIS A 140 17.18 -4.45 -27.31
C HIS A 140 17.25 -2.92 -27.11
N PRO A 141 16.10 -2.22 -27.03
CA PRO A 141 16.09 -0.85 -26.53
C PRO A 141 16.82 -0.83 -25.18
N PRO A 142 17.60 0.22 -24.86
CA PRO A 142 18.40 0.25 -23.64
C PRO A 142 17.51 -0.17 -22.47
N THR A 143 17.90 -1.25 -21.79
CA THR A 143 17.23 -1.74 -20.60
C THR A 143 17.01 -0.53 -19.70
N PRO A 144 15.76 -0.23 -19.27
CA PRO A 144 15.52 0.87 -18.36
C PRO A 144 16.52 0.80 -17.21
N ALA A 145 17.19 1.91 -16.91
CA ALA A 145 18.19 1.93 -15.86
C ALA A 145 17.61 1.29 -14.59
N ALA A 146 18.27 0.26 -14.08
CA ALA A 146 17.83 -0.40 -12.86
C ALA A 146 17.77 0.66 -11.75
N MET A 147 16.68 0.70 -11.00
CA MET A 147 16.54 1.63 -9.88
C MET A 147 17.11 0.96 -8.63
N VAL A 148 17.87 1.70 -7.83
CA VAL A 148 18.51 1.22 -6.61
C VAL A 148 18.30 2.20 -5.45
N TRP A 149 18.23 1.68 -4.23
CA TRP A 149 18.20 2.51 -3.03
C TRP A 149 19.58 3.08 -2.73
N LYS A 150 19.70 4.41 -2.69
CA LYS A 150 20.91 5.13 -2.29
C LYS A 150 20.66 5.91 -0.98
N PRO A 151 21.62 5.97 -0.06
CA PRO A 151 21.47 6.72 1.18
C PRO A 151 21.37 8.22 0.90
N VAL A 152 20.47 8.89 1.62
CA VAL A 152 20.35 10.35 1.62
C VAL A 152 21.26 10.89 2.71
N GLY A 153 22.47 11.28 2.31
CA GLY A 153 23.54 11.65 3.23
C GLY A 153 24.15 10.42 3.90
N GLN A 154 24.64 10.58 5.13
CA GLN A 154 25.24 9.50 5.89
C GLN A 154 24.17 8.50 6.39
N GLU A 155 24.45 7.20 6.32
CA GLU A 155 23.65 6.20 7.03
C GLU A 155 23.80 6.33 8.54
N ALA A 156 22.80 5.89 9.31
CA ALA A 156 22.83 5.95 10.77
C ALA A 156 23.19 7.36 11.29
N PHE A 157 22.62 8.41 10.70
CA PHE A 157 23.08 9.80 10.88
C PHE A 157 22.72 10.42 12.24
N THR A 158 21.78 9.84 12.99
CA THR A 158 21.38 10.37 14.30
C THR A 158 22.47 10.15 15.36
N GLU A 159 22.49 11.01 16.38
CA GLU A 159 23.45 10.90 17.49
C GLU A 159 23.31 9.53 18.20
N GLY A 160 22.07 9.08 18.41
CA GLY A 160 21.75 7.78 18.98
C GLY A 160 20.40 7.22 18.53
N ASN A 161 19.79 6.44 19.42
CA ASN A 161 18.60 5.64 19.12
C ASN A 161 17.39 6.52 18.80
N ALA A 162 16.75 6.25 17.66
CA ALA A 162 15.62 7.00 17.16
C ALA A 162 14.40 6.10 16.91
N ARG A 163 13.29 6.37 17.59
CA ARG A 163 12.06 5.54 17.56
C ARG A 163 10.89 6.34 17.00
N GLN A 164 9.79 5.66 16.69
CA GLN A 164 8.55 6.29 16.18
C GLN A 164 8.82 7.23 15.00
N VAL A 165 9.48 6.68 13.98
CA VAL A 165 9.92 7.45 12.81
C VAL A 165 8.72 7.79 11.94
N THR A 166 8.61 9.05 11.58
CA THR A 166 7.69 9.55 10.56
C THR A 166 8.45 10.43 9.58
N MET A 167 8.02 10.47 8.33
CA MET A 167 8.71 11.16 7.24
C MET A 167 7.72 11.88 6.35
N MET A 168 8.13 13.04 5.86
CA MET A 168 7.50 13.76 4.75
C MET A 168 8.59 14.27 3.81
N VAL A 169 8.28 14.42 2.52
CA VAL A 169 9.18 15.09 1.58
C VAL A 169 8.46 16.29 1.02
N GLU A 170 8.97 17.49 1.31
CA GLU A 170 8.40 18.74 0.81
C GLU A 170 9.42 19.44 -0.08
N LYS A 171 9.04 19.72 -1.33
CA LYS A 171 9.93 20.30 -2.37
C LYS A 171 11.30 19.59 -2.44
N ASN A 172 11.30 18.26 -2.44
CA ASN A 172 12.48 17.39 -2.50
C ASN A 172 13.39 17.45 -1.27
N VAL A 173 12.95 18.12 -0.20
CA VAL A 173 13.63 18.13 1.10
C VAL A 173 12.93 17.11 2.00
N PRO A 174 13.60 15.99 2.34
CA PRO A 174 13.04 15.05 3.30
C PRO A 174 13.16 15.63 4.71
N TYR A 175 12.05 15.55 5.43
CA TYR A 175 11.93 15.83 6.85
C TYR A 175 11.63 14.51 7.57
N VAL A 176 12.35 14.23 8.65
CA VAL A 176 12.05 13.13 9.55
C VAL A 176 11.78 13.65 10.94
N ALA A 177 10.77 13.09 11.60
CA ALA A 177 10.53 13.33 13.02
C ALA A 177 10.60 11.99 13.76
N TYR A 178 11.19 12.01 14.95
CA TYR A 178 11.41 10.82 15.75
C TYR A 178 11.47 11.12 17.25
N GLN A 179 11.25 10.09 18.05
CA GLN A 179 11.55 10.05 19.47
C GLN A 179 13.06 9.81 19.67
N ASP A 180 13.75 10.78 20.25
CA ASP A 180 15.20 10.84 20.42
C ASP A 180 15.61 10.36 21.81
N VAL A 181 16.13 9.13 21.90
CA VAL A 181 16.46 8.49 23.18
C VAL A 181 17.56 9.24 23.94
N GLU A 182 18.56 9.77 23.24
CA GLU A 182 19.67 10.51 23.84
C GLU A 182 19.23 11.86 24.41
N ARG A 183 18.10 12.39 23.92
CA ARG A 183 17.48 13.62 24.42
C ARG A 183 16.34 13.35 25.41
N GLY A 184 16.40 12.23 26.14
CA GLY A 184 15.39 11.85 27.13
C GLY A 184 14.07 11.39 26.48
N LYS A 185 14.15 10.76 25.31
CA LYS A 185 13.02 10.30 24.50
C LYS A 185 12.07 11.42 24.09
N LYS A 186 12.62 12.62 23.87
CA LYS A 186 11.88 13.79 23.40
C LYS A 186 11.81 13.82 21.88
N GLY A 187 10.93 14.64 21.33
CA GLY A 187 10.81 14.78 19.87
C GLY A 187 11.98 15.55 19.26
N THR A 188 12.53 15.05 18.15
CA THR A 188 13.47 15.77 17.29
C THR A 188 12.97 15.72 15.85
N VAL A 189 13.13 16.82 15.11
CA VAL A 189 12.87 16.88 13.66
C VAL A 189 14.18 17.23 12.95
N MET A 190 14.51 16.50 11.90
CA MET A 190 15.69 16.72 11.06
C MET A 190 15.25 16.92 9.61
N LYS A 191 15.97 17.76 8.87
CA LYS A 191 15.80 17.94 7.42
C LYS A 191 17.12 17.74 6.69
N TYR A 192 17.06 17.21 5.47
CA TYR A 192 18.23 17.08 4.60
C TYR A 192 18.23 18.15 3.51
N ALA A 193 19.13 19.12 3.63
CA ALA A 193 19.28 20.19 2.65
C ALA A 193 20.75 20.61 2.57
N SER A 194 21.18 21.08 1.40
CA SER A 194 22.59 21.44 1.17
C SER A 194 23.56 20.31 1.57
N GLU A 195 23.23 19.08 1.15
CA GLU A 195 24.02 17.86 1.36
C GLU A 195 24.28 17.49 2.83
N LYS A 196 23.46 17.96 3.76
CA LYS A 196 23.60 17.64 5.19
C LYS A 196 22.26 17.50 5.91
N TRP A 197 22.24 16.60 6.87
CA TRP A 197 21.18 16.54 7.88
C TRP A 197 21.37 17.68 8.89
N SER A 198 20.31 18.40 9.17
CA SER A 198 20.30 19.49 10.16
C SER A 198 19.01 19.47 10.97
N PRO A 199 19.07 19.81 12.27
CA PRO A 199 17.87 19.86 13.09
C PRO A 199 16.97 21.04 12.66
N VAL A 200 15.66 20.82 12.73
CA VAL A 200 14.67 21.88 12.59
C VAL A 200 14.36 22.42 13.98
N GLY A 201 14.92 23.59 14.29
CA GLY A 201 14.92 24.15 15.64
C GLY A 201 15.78 23.34 16.61
N ASN A 202 15.55 23.50 17.91
CA ASN A 202 16.28 22.77 18.94
C ASN A 202 15.80 21.31 19.03
N PRO A 203 16.71 20.31 19.02
CA PRO A 203 16.38 18.92 19.33
C PRO A 203 15.71 18.77 20.70
N GLY A 204 14.85 17.78 20.85
CA GLY A 204 14.09 17.56 22.09
C GLY A 204 13.01 18.62 22.35
N PHE A 205 12.19 18.95 21.33
CA PHE A 205 11.21 20.04 21.38
C PHE A 205 10.03 19.81 22.34
N SER A 206 9.82 18.57 22.80
CA SER A 206 8.72 18.20 23.69
C SER A 206 9.08 18.45 25.17
N ALA A 207 8.06 18.65 26.00
CA ALA A 207 8.27 18.87 27.44
C ALA A 207 8.75 17.57 28.12
N GLY A 208 8.10 16.45 27.81
CA GLY A 208 8.41 15.11 28.30
C GLY A 208 8.72 14.08 27.20
N GLU A 209 8.82 12.82 27.63
CA GLU A 209 8.96 11.66 26.75
C GLU A 209 7.74 11.56 25.83
N LEU A 210 7.99 11.50 24.52
CA LEU A 210 6.94 11.22 23.54
C LEU A 210 6.51 9.76 23.62
N THR A 211 5.27 9.46 23.28
CA THR A 211 4.86 8.06 23.03
C THR A 211 4.04 7.90 21.76
N GLU A 212 3.84 8.99 21.01
CA GLU A 212 3.27 9.01 19.67
C GLU A 212 3.64 10.33 18.99
N LEU A 213 3.88 10.31 17.68
CA LEU A 213 4.34 11.48 16.91
C LEU A 213 3.87 11.39 15.46
N SER A 214 3.26 12.45 14.96
CA SER A 214 2.90 12.62 13.56
C SER A 214 3.49 13.93 13.04
N LEU A 215 3.98 13.91 11.79
CA LEU A 215 4.62 15.02 11.10
C LEU A 215 3.81 15.36 9.85
N ALA A 216 3.57 16.65 9.62
CA ALA A 216 3.12 17.17 8.33
C ALA A 216 3.97 18.39 7.98
N VAL A 217 4.22 18.60 6.68
CA VAL A 217 5.06 19.71 6.21
C VAL A 217 4.39 20.37 5.03
N GLU A 218 4.26 21.70 5.06
CA GLU A 218 3.85 22.51 3.92
C GLU A 218 4.83 23.68 3.79
N GLY A 219 5.47 23.83 2.62
CA GLY A 219 6.57 24.77 2.45
C GLY A 219 7.75 24.47 3.39
N GLU A 220 8.22 25.47 4.14
CA GLU A 220 9.31 25.31 5.11
C GLU A 220 8.81 25.24 6.57
N GLN A 221 7.51 25.02 6.76
CA GLN A 221 6.86 25.01 8.06
C GLN A 221 6.42 23.60 8.42
N PRO A 222 7.26 22.81 9.12
CA PRO A 222 6.83 21.55 9.67
C PRO A 222 5.92 21.75 10.88
N TRP A 223 4.94 20.87 10.97
CA TRP A 223 3.99 20.73 12.06
C TRP A 223 4.11 19.34 12.67
N VAL A 224 3.97 19.27 13.99
CA VAL A 224 3.98 18.00 14.73
C VAL A 224 2.77 17.90 15.63
N ALA A 225 2.17 16.73 15.68
CA ALA A 225 1.13 16.37 16.63
C ALA A 225 1.61 15.17 17.45
N TYR A 226 1.50 15.25 18.77
CA TYR A 226 2.09 14.26 19.65
C TYR A 226 1.39 14.21 21.01
N ARG A 227 1.76 13.21 21.82
CA ARG A 227 1.47 13.14 23.25
C ARG A 227 2.76 12.95 24.03
N ASP A 228 2.86 13.61 25.18
CA ASP A 228 4.02 13.50 26.06
C ASP A 228 3.64 13.26 27.53
N SER A 229 4.57 12.69 28.28
CA SER A 229 4.34 12.31 29.69
C SER A 229 4.13 13.49 30.64
N VAL A 230 4.71 14.66 30.35
CA VAL A 230 4.57 15.88 31.18
C VAL A 230 3.21 16.52 30.97
N LYS A 231 2.68 16.48 29.74
CA LYS A 231 1.33 16.92 29.37
C LYS A 231 0.27 15.85 29.61
N ARG A 232 0.51 14.93 30.57
CA ARG A 232 -0.42 13.86 30.97
C ARG A 232 -0.92 13.02 29.79
N PHE A 233 -0.13 12.92 28.73
CA PHE A 233 -0.47 12.24 27.49
C PHE A 233 -1.72 12.78 26.78
N GLN A 234 -2.01 14.06 26.95
CA GLN A 234 -3.00 14.79 26.15
C GLN A 234 -2.38 15.23 24.82
N LEU A 235 -3.25 15.49 23.84
CA LEU A 235 -2.82 15.93 22.52
C LEU A 235 -2.12 17.29 22.60
N THR A 236 -0.96 17.40 21.95
CA THR A 236 -0.25 18.67 21.73
C THR A 236 0.08 18.80 20.26
N VAL A 237 -0.16 20.00 19.69
CA VAL A 237 0.25 20.36 18.34
C VAL A 237 1.23 21.52 18.41
N LYS A 238 2.35 21.41 17.70
CA LYS A 238 3.33 22.48 17.53
C LYS A 238 3.61 22.74 16.06
N LYS A 239 3.89 24.00 15.73
CA LYS A 239 4.41 24.43 14.42
C LYS A 239 5.79 25.04 14.60
N PHE A 240 6.67 24.87 13.62
CA PHE A 240 7.95 25.56 13.60
C PHE A 240 7.81 26.92 12.93
N SER A 241 8.16 28.01 13.64
CA SER A 241 8.02 29.39 13.14
C SER A 241 9.20 29.88 12.29
N GLY A 242 10.24 29.06 12.11
CA GLY A 242 11.52 29.45 11.48
C GLY A 242 12.65 29.58 12.51
N GLU A 243 12.32 29.90 13.76
CA GLU A 243 13.29 30.02 14.86
C GLU A 243 13.06 28.99 15.96
N ARG A 244 11.80 28.74 16.32
CA ARG A 244 11.42 27.88 17.44
C ARG A 244 10.13 27.11 17.18
N TRP A 245 9.93 26.08 18.00
CA TRP A 245 8.68 25.33 18.04
C TRP A 245 7.67 26.04 18.93
N GLU A 246 6.51 26.36 18.36
CA GLU A 246 5.42 27.08 19.03
C GLU A 246 4.20 26.18 19.15
N SER A 247 3.60 26.14 20.34
CA SER A 247 2.31 25.45 20.54
C SER A 247 1.20 26.16 19.78
N VAL A 248 0.30 25.39 19.18
CA VAL A 248 -0.85 25.91 18.43
C VAL A 248 -2.13 25.61 19.21
N GLY A 249 -2.77 26.67 19.70
CA GLY A 249 -3.88 26.59 20.64
C GLY A 249 -3.44 26.70 22.11
N GLU A 250 -4.37 27.09 22.97
CA GLU A 250 -4.17 27.18 24.41
C GLU A 250 -4.72 25.94 25.13
N GLY A 251 -4.09 25.56 26.25
CA GLY A 251 -4.55 24.46 27.10
C GLY A 251 -4.36 23.06 26.49
N PRO A 252 -4.96 22.03 27.12
CA PRO A 252 -4.98 20.68 26.56
C PRO A 252 -5.94 20.60 25.37
N LEU A 253 -5.45 20.09 24.23
CA LEU A 253 -6.25 19.97 23.00
C LEU A 253 -7.24 18.79 23.02
N SER A 254 -7.13 17.92 24.03
CA SER A 254 -8.01 16.79 24.28
C SER A 254 -8.51 16.87 25.72
N ASN A 255 -9.76 16.47 25.96
CA ASN A 255 -10.34 16.51 27.31
C ASN A 255 -9.67 15.46 28.21
N GLU A 256 -9.40 14.30 27.63
CA GLU A 256 -8.80 13.16 28.31
C GLU A 256 -7.41 12.85 27.76
N ARG A 257 -6.72 11.92 28.43
CA ARG A 257 -5.53 11.27 27.86
C ARG A 257 -5.91 10.62 26.53
N ILE A 258 -5.10 10.85 25.50
CA ILE A 258 -5.26 10.16 24.22
C ILE A 258 -4.47 8.85 24.23
N SER A 259 -4.82 7.93 23.33
CA SER A 259 -4.07 6.71 23.06
C SER A 259 -2.85 6.98 22.16
N GLN A 260 -2.23 5.95 21.61
CA GLN A 260 -1.11 6.03 20.67
C GLN A 260 -1.58 6.18 19.22
N PHE A 261 -2.75 6.79 19.00
CA PHE A 261 -3.26 7.06 17.67
C PHE A 261 -3.33 8.57 17.50
N VAL A 262 -2.35 9.13 16.80
CA VAL A 262 -2.30 10.53 16.40
C VAL A 262 -1.99 10.59 14.91
N SER A 263 -2.77 11.37 14.19
CA SER A 263 -2.59 11.59 12.76
C SER A 263 -2.73 13.07 12.47
N LEU A 264 -1.77 13.63 11.73
CA LEU A 264 -1.73 15.04 11.36
C LEU A 264 -1.72 15.16 9.83
N GLY A 265 -2.56 16.05 9.31
CA GLY A 265 -2.59 16.42 7.89
C GLY A 265 -2.66 17.93 7.74
N LEU A 266 -2.16 18.43 6.60
CA LEU A 266 -2.23 19.84 6.24
C LEU A 266 -2.97 19.99 4.90
N TYR A 267 -3.78 21.03 4.78
CA TYR A 267 -4.30 21.47 3.50
C TYR A 267 -4.35 22.99 3.44
N ARG A 268 -3.54 23.59 2.55
CA ARG A 268 -3.43 25.06 2.37
C ARG A 268 -3.16 25.78 3.69
N GLY A 269 -2.24 25.23 4.47
CA GLY A 269 -1.80 25.78 5.75
C GLY A 269 -2.74 25.49 6.92
N VAL A 270 -3.89 24.84 6.67
CA VAL A 270 -4.83 24.45 7.73
C VAL A 270 -4.47 23.06 8.25
N PRO A 271 -4.09 22.92 9.53
CA PRO A 271 -3.83 21.63 10.15
C PRO A 271 -5.12 20.95 10.60
N TYR A 272 -5.16 19.64 10.37
CA TYR A 272 -6.17 18.72 10.85
C TYR A 272 -5.48 17.67 11.71
N VAL A 273 -6.06 17.35 12.86
CA VAL A 273 -5.53 16.35 13.78
C VAL A 273 -6.60 15.34 14.15
N GLY A 274 -6.31 14.07 13.90
CA GLY A 274 -7.14 12.95 14.29
C GLY A 274 -6.52 12.20 15.46
N TYR A 275 -7.34 11.84 16.45
CA TYR A 275 -6.88 11.18 17.67
C TYR A 275 -8.00 10.36 18.34
N TRP A 276 -7.62 9.46 19.27
CA TRP A 276 -8.55 8.65 20.04
C TRP A 276 -8.34 8.86 21.55
N GLU A 277 -9.39 9.29 22.24
CA GLU A 277 -9.43 9.56 23.68
C GLU A 277 -9.77 8.30 24.49
N LEU A 278 -9.01 8.10 25.58
CA LEU A 278 -9.22 7.07 26.58
C LEU A 278 -10.18 7.59 27.66
N GLY A 279 -11.48 7.59 27.34
CA GLY A 279 -12.56 8.04 28.23
C GLY A 279 -13.66 6.99 28.44
N ILE A 280 -14.74 7.37 29.12
CA ILE A 280 -15.96 6.58 29.25
C ILE A 280 -17.12 7.39 28.65
N PRO A 281 -17.54 7.12 27.40
CA PRO A 281 -16.99 6.13 26.45
C PRO A 281 -15.68 6.57 25.79
N ASN A 282 -14.95 5.60 25.19
CA ASN A 282 -13.81 5.90 24.34
C ASN A 282 -14.27 6.51 23.02
N ARG A 283 -13.57 7.55 22.54
CA ARG A 283 -14.04 8.36 21.40
C ARG A 283 -12.89 8.77 20.49
N ALA A 284 -13.06 8.60 19.18
CA ALA A 284 -12.15 9.18 18.19
C ALA A 284 -12.69 10.51 17.70
N PHE A 285 -11.80 11.48 17.50
CA PHE A 285 -12.13 12.82 17.03
C PHE A 285 -11.21 13.22 15.88
N VAL A 286 -11.69 14.15 15.07
CA VAL A 286 -10.83 14.98 14.23
C VAL A 286 -11.11 16.43 14.56
N GLN A 287 -10.06 17.21 14.76
CA GLN A 287 -10.14 18.65 14.94
C GLN A 287 -9.41 19.37 13.81
N ARG A 288 -9.86 20.58 13.45
CA ARG A 288 -9.15 21.51 12.56
C ARG A 288 -8.81 22.79 13.30
N TRP A 289 -7.71 23.45 12.93
CA TRP A 289 -7.39 24.78 13.43
C TRP A 289 -8.03 25.84 12.54
N ASN A 290 -8.84 26.73 13.11
CA ASN A 290 -9.52 27.81 12.35
C ASN A 290 -8.72 29.14 12.33
N GLY A 291 -7.51 29.17 12.90
CA GLY A 291 -6.72 30.39 13.08
C GLY A 291 -6.69 30.92 14.53
N ASN A 292 -7.68 30.54 15.35
CA ASN A 292 -7.86 31.01 16.72
C ASN A 292 -8.05 29.86 17.73
N SER A 293 -8.80 28.82 17.36
CA SER A 293 -9.08 27.66 18.21
C SER A 293 -9.14 26.36 17.38
N TRP A 294 -9.00 25.24 18.08
CA TRP A 294 -9.28 23.93 17.49
C TRP A 294 -10.79 23.66 17.53
N GLU A 295 -11.34 23.23 16.40
CA GLU A 295 -12.76 22.89 16.24
C GLU A 295 -12.91 21.40 15.94
N VAL A 296 -13.72 20.69 16.71
CA VAL A 296 -14.11 19.30 16.41
C VAL A 296 -14.98 19.28 15.16
N LEU A 297 -14.56 18.52 14.14
CA LEU A 297 -15.33 18.37 12.91
C LEU A 297 -16.70 17.75 13.20
N GLY A 298 -17.75 18.49 12.86
CA GLY A 298 -19.14 18.08 13.07
C GLY A 298 -19.63 18.17 14.51
N ASN A 299 -18.83 18.74 15.43
CA ASN A 299 -19.14 18.85 16.86
C ASN A 299 -19.46 17.49 17.53
N LYS A 300 -18.94 16.39 16.99
CA LYS A 300 -19.19 15.03 17.47
C LYS A 300 -17.98 14.12 17.20
N PRO A 301 -17.83 13.01 17.96
CA PRO A 301 -16.80 12.04 17.65
C PRO A 301 -17.04 11.36 16.29
N VAL A 302 -15.94 10.93 15.66
CA VAL A 302 -15.94 10.04 14.48
C VAL A 302 -16.60 8.72 14.82
N VAL A 303 -16.25 8.16 15.99
CA VAL A 303 -16.72 6.88 16.50
C VAL A 303 -16.61 6.85 18.02
N GLU A 304 -17.62 6.28 18.69
CA GLU A 304 -17.65 6.02 20.14
C GLU A 304 -17.47 4.52 20.40
N SER A 305 -16.25 4.02 20.22
CA SER A 305 -15.94 2.59 20.38
C SER A 305 -14.48 2.38 20.75
N LEU A 306 -14.19 1.19 21.27
CA LEU A 306 -12.83 0.70 21.43
C LEU A 306 -12.29 0.35 20.04
N ILE A 307 -11.22 1.03 19.63
CA ILE A 307 -10.55 0.79 18.36
C ILE A 307 -9.12 0.31 18.59
N SER A 308 -8.58 -0.42 17.61
CA SER A 308 -7.23 -0.99 17.65
C SER A 308 -6.22 -0.18 16.84
N ASP A 309 -6.69 0.66 15.90
CA ASP A 309 -5.88 1.63 15.17
C ASP A 309 -6.81 2.69 14.53
N PHE A 310 -6.27 3.89 14.27
CA PHE A 310 -6.94 5.02 13.64
C PHE A 310 -5.94 5.81 12.79
N LYS A 311 -6.37 6.21 11.59
CA LYS A 311 -5.61 7.03 10.64
C LYS A 311 -6.53 8.07 10.00
N MET A 312 -5.97 9.23 9.71
CA MET A 312 -6.64 10.30 9.00
C MET A 312 -5.77 10.71 7.79
N ALA A 313 -6.43 11.13 6.72
CA ALA A 313 -5.79 11.78 5.59
C ALA A 313 -6.67 12.92 5.08
N VAL A 314 -6.04 13.92 4.48
CA VAL A 314 -6.71 15.10 3.92
C VAL A 314 -6.35 15.18 2.44
N ASP A 315 -7.34 15.36 1.58
CA ASP A 315 -7.16 15.54 0.15
C ASP A 315 -8.09 16.64 -0.35
N GLU A 316 -7.57 17.69 -0.98
CA GLU A 316 -8.37 18.80 -1.53
C GLU A 316 -9.41 19.43 -0.58
N SER A 317 -9.12 19.51 0.74
CA SER A 317 -10.00 19.90 1.88
C SER A 317 -10.96 18.83 2.40
N GLU A 318 -11.13 17.73 1.69
CA GLU A 318 -11.91 16.59 2.15
C GLU A 318 -11.10 15.80 3.18
N VAL A 319 -11.74 15.45 4.29
CA VAL A 319 -11.10 14.71 5.38
C VAL A 319 -11.65 13.31 5.40
N TYR A 320 -10.73 12.34 5.38
CA TYR A 320 -11.05 10.93 5.43
C TYR A 320 -10.41 10.31 6.66
N VAL A 321 -11.11 9.33 7.21
CA VAL A 321 -10.64 8.55 8.36
C VAL A 321 -10.80 7.08 8.08
N ALA A 322 -9.81 6.31 8.53
CA ALA A 322 -9.87 4.87 8.57
C ALA A 322 -9.61 4.42 10.00
N TYR A 323 -10.39 3.47 10.50
CA TYR A 323 -10.19 2.91 11.84
C TYR A 323 -10.59 1.44 11.87
N ALA A 324 -10.05 0.73 12.85
CA ALA A 324 -10.34 -0.68 13.06
C ALA A 324 -10.98 -0.90 14.43
N THR A 325 -12.28 -1.21 14.48
CA THR A 325 -13.00 -1.45 15.75
C THR A 325 -12.48 -2.73 16.41
N ARG A 326 -12.24 -2.71 17.71
CA ARG A 326 -11.78 -3.88 18.46
C ARG A 326 -12.97 -4.80 18.74
N LYS A 327 -13.33 -5.59 17.73
CA LYS A 327 -14.27 -6.70 17.86
C LYS A 327 -13.46 -7.99 18.01
N GLU A 328 -13.77 -8.80 19.01
CA GLU A 328 -13.08 -10.08 19.19
C GLU A 328 -13.71 -11.13 18.24
N PRO A 329 -12.92 -12.02 17.62
CA PRO A 329 -11.46 -12.16 17.77
C PRO A 329 -10.62 -11.24 16.88
N ASN A 330 -11.20 -10.51 15.92
CA ASN A 330 -10.43 -9.69 14.97
C ASN A 330 -11.08 -8.34 14.68
N PRO A 331 -10.28 -7.26 14.62
CA PRO A 331 -10.81 -5.94 14.38
C PRO A 331 -11.25 -5.75 12.92
N GLN A 332 -12.32 -4.99 12.72
CA GLN A 332 -12.94 -4.73 11.41
C GLN A 332 -12.70 -3.28 10.98
N PHE A 333 -12.38 -3.08 9.70
CA PHE A 333 -12.11 -1.76 9.15
C PHE A 333 -13.37 -1.00 8.79
N THR A 334 -13.33 0.29 9.06
CA THR A 334 -14.28 1.27 8.53
C THR A 334 -13.52 2.44 7.92
N VAL A 335 -14.00 2.95 6.79
CA VAL A 335 -13.53 4.19 6.18
C VAL A 335 -14.71 5.15 6.10
N ARG A 336 -14.51 6.40 6.51
CA ARG A 336 -15.52 7.46 6.44
C ARG A 336 -14.93 8.72 5.83
N ARG A 337 -15.80 9.52 5.21
CA ARG A 337 -15.50 10.89 4.81
C ARG A 337 -16.28 11.87 5.68
N PHE A 338 -15.74 13.08 5.84
CA PHE A 338 -16.44 14.17 6.46
C PHE A 338 -17.16 15.00 5.40
N GLU A 339 -18.49 15.05 5.48
CA GLU A 339 -19.36 15.76 4.54
C GLU A 339 -20.58 16.30 5.30
N ASP A 340 -21.06 17.50 4.95
CA ASP A 340 -22.26 18.11 5.55
C ASP A 340 -22.28 18.12 7.09
N SER A 341 -21.11 18.39 7.69
CA SER A 341 -20.90 18.38 9.14
C SER A 341 -21.08 17.02 9.81
N GLN A 342 -21.08 15.91 9.06
CA GLN A 342 -21.25 14.55 9.56
C GLN A 342 -20.15 13.62 9.02
N TRP A 343 -19.98 12.47 9.67
CA TRP A 343 -19.08 11.41 9.22
C TRP A 343 -19.88 10.35 8.51
N GLU A 344 -19.75 10.29 7.19
CA GLU A 344 -20.55 9.45 6.31
C GLU A 344 -19.72 8.30 5.73
N PRO A 345 -20.35 7.16 5.38
CA PRO A 345 -19.71 6.18 4.51
C PRO A 345 -19.37 6.84 3.17
N LEU A 346 -18.39 6.27 2.44
CA LEU A 346 -18.01 6.79 1.12
C LEU A 346 -19.14 6.69 0.08
N SER A 347 -20.00 5.69 0.21
CA SER A 347 -21.24 5.48 -0.57
C SER A 347 -21.98 4.26 -0.02
N ASP A 348 -23.23 4.04 -0.45
CA ASP A 348 -23.99 2.81 -0.16
C ASP A 348 -23.32 1.52 -0.70
N LYS A 349 -22.36 1.65 -1.63
CA LYS A 349 -21.61 0.53 -2.21
C LYS A 349 -20.42 0.11 -1.34
N VAL A 350 -20.01 0.93 -0.37
CA VAL A 350 -18.95 0.60 0.57
C VAL A 350 -19.61 0.17 1.87
N PRO A 351 -19.47 -1.10 2.28
CA PRO A 351 -20.08 -1.55 3.52
C PRO A 351 -19.50 -0.78 4.71
N SER A 352 -20.34 -0.55 5.73
CA SER A 352 -19.94 0.12 6.97
C SER A 352 -18.77 -0.57 7.68
N GLU A 353 -18.65 -1.87 7.50
CA GLU A 353 -17.51 -2.69 7.89
C GLU A 353 -16.98 -3.43 6.66
N LEU A 354 -15.70 -3.24 6.32
CA LEU A 354 -15.07 -3.98 5.25
C LEU A 354 -14.93 -5.47 5.64
N PRO A 355 -15.06 -6.41 4.69
CA PRO A 355 -15.04 -7.85 4.98
C PRO A 355 -13.63 -8.40 5.25
N TYR A 356 -12.65 -7.56 5.59
CA TYR A 356 -11.26 -7.96 5.79
C TYR A 356 -10.88 -7.94 7.27
N LYS A 357 -10.09 -8.95 7.68
CA LYS A 357 -9.60 -9.11 9.05
C LYS A 357 -8.11 -8.80 9.13
N LEU A 358 -7.74 -8.01 10.12
CA LEU A 358 -6.35 -7.68 10.43
C LEU A 358 -5.65 -8.83 11.17
N ALA A 359 -4.52 -9.30 10.63
CA ALA A 359 -3.63 -10.23 11.33
C ALA A 359 -2.69 -9.53 12.33
N LYS A 360 -2.56 -8.21 12.23
CA LYS A 360 -1.76 -7.33 13.11
C LYS A 360 -2.56 -6.08 13.37
N HIS A 361 -2.47 -5.48 14.55
CA HIS A 361 -3.26 -4.29 14.93
C HIS A 361 -2.82 -2.97 14.27
N THR A 362 -2.11 -2.99 13.14
CA THR A 362 -1.64 -1.76 12.48
C THR A 362 -1.88 -1.81 10.97
N PHE A 363 -2.21 -0.67 10.40
CA PHE A 363 -2.36 -0.49 8.96
C PHE A 363 -1.86 0.88 8.50
N ALA A 364 -1.55 0.99 7.21
CA ALA A 364 -1.29 2.26 6.55
C ALA A 364 -2.55 2.74 5.84
N PHE A 365 -2.75 4.05 5.82
CA PHE A 365 -3.85 4.71 5.14
C PHE A 365 -3.36 6.01 4.51
N THR A 366 -3.78 6.27 3.27
CA THR A 366 -3.56 7.54 2.59
C THR A 366 -4.66 7.79 1.57
N VAL A 367 -4.80 9.04 1.14
CA VAL A 367 -5.78 9.45 0.12
C VAL A 367 -5.04 10.19 -0.99
N HIS A 368 -5.42 9.92 -2.23
CA HIS A 368 -4.91 10.64 -3.39
C HIS A 368 -6.00 10.75 -4.46
N LYS A 369 -6.30 11.98 -4.91
CA LYS A 369 -7.35 12.25 -5.92
C LYS A 369 -8.68 11.60 -5.53
N LYS A 370 -9.11 11.76 -4.28
CA LYS A 370 -10.33 11.20 -3.66
C LYS A 370 -10.39 9.66 -3.58
N HIS A 371 -9.29 8.98 -3.91
CA HIS A 371 -9.18 7.54 -3.76
C HIS A 371 -8.49 7.22 -2.44
N ASN A 372 -9.12 6.36 -1.65
CA ASN A 372 -8.65 5.93 -0.35
C ASN A 372 -7.83 4.65 -0.51
N TYR A 373 -6.66 4.58 0.10
CA TYR A 373 -5.77 3.43 0.00
C TYR A 373 -5.43 2.90 1.38
N LEU A 374 -5.62 1.59 1.57
CA LEU A 374 -5.27 0.89 2.81
C LEU A 374 -4.25 -0.19 2.51
N ALA A 375 -3.22 -0.33 3.34
CA ALA A 375 -2.30 -1.47 3.28
C ALA A 375 -2.17 -2.09 4.66
N PHE A 376 -2.35 -3.42 4.71
CA PHE A 376 -2.39 -4.13 5.98
C PHE A 376 -1.98 -5.59 5.85
N SER A 377 -1.69 -6.20 6.99
CA SER A 377 -1.48 -7.64 7.14
C SER A 377 -2.84 -8.34 7.22
N ASN A 378 -3.23 -9.09 6.20
CA ASN A 378 -4.54 -9.74 6.11
C ASN A 378 -4.53 -11.14 6.72
N GLN A 379 -5.40 -11.38 7.70
CA GLN A 379 -5.47 -12.66 8.41
C GLN A 379 -5.96 -13.81 7.51
N GLU A 380 -6.89 -13.55 6.59
CA GLU A 380 -7.36 -14.56 5.63
C GLU A 380 -6.21 -15.05 4.75
N TYR A 381 -5.20 -14.22 4.56
CA TYR A 381 -4.01 -14.49 3.78
C TYR A 381 -2.79 -14.80 4.66
N GLN A 382 -3.00 -15.31 5.87
CA GLN A 382 -1.93 -15.70 6.82
C GLN A 382 -0.96 -14.54 7.15
N GLY A 383 -1.49 -13.32 7.18
CA GLY A 383 -0.76 -12.10 7.46
C GLY A 383 -0.01 -11.49 6.27
N LYS A 384 -0.22 -12.01 5.05
CA LYS A 384 0.36 -11.40 3.85
C LYS A 384 -0.25 -10.03 3.53
N LEU A 385 0.46 -9.27 2.72
CA LEU A 385 0.06 -7.92 2.32
C LEU A 385 -1.28 -7.95 1.58
N THR A 386 -2.20 -7.09 2.00
CA THR A 386 -3.34 -6.70 1.17
C THR A 386 -3.34 -5.18 1.06
N VAL A 387 -3.53 -4.69 -0.16
CA VAL A 387 -3.71 -3.27 -0.43
C VAL A 387 -5.08 -3.09 -1.03
N LEU A 388 -5.90 -2.21 -0.45
CA LEU A 388 -7.21 -1.86 -0.97
C LEU A 388 -7.18 -0.47 -1.58
N LYS A 389 -7.90 -0.30 -2.68
CA LYS A 389 -8.38 0.99 -3.17
C LYS A 389 -9.87 1.09 -2.86
N ILE A 390 -10.30 2.20 -2.28
CA ILE A 390 -11.69 2.42 -1.85
C ILE A 390 -12.14 3.79 -2.35
N ASN A 391 -13.33 3.84 -2.93
CA ASN A 391 -13.96 5.07 -3.39
C ASN A 391 -15.50 4.89 -3.39
N GLU A 392 -16.21 5.85 -3.95
CA GLU A 392 -17.69 5.83 -4.06
C GLU A 392 -18.23 4.65 -4.88
N ARG A 393 -17.36 3.92 -5.59
CA ARG A 393 -17.74 2.77 -6.41
C ARG A 393 -17.60 1.44 -5.67
N GLY A 394 -16.89 1.41 -4.56
CA GLY A 394 -16.69 0.21 -3.74
C GLY A 394 -15.27 0.11 -3.16
N SER A 395 -14.91 -1.10 -2.74
CA SER A 395 -13.58 -1.45 -2.25
C SER A 395 -12.98 -2.56 -3.09
N PHE A 396 -11.71 -2.42 -3.50
CA PHE A 396 -11.05 -3.28 -4.47
C PHE A 396 -9.67 -3.69 -3.96
N VAL A 397 -9.33 -4.97 -4.04
CA VAL A 397 -7.95 -5.43 -3.81
C VAL A 397 -7.09 -5.01 -4.99
N LEU A 398 -6.00 -4.29 -4.71
CA LEU A 398 -5.03 -3.87 -5.71
C LEU A 398 -3.99 -4.97 -5.94
N GLY A 399 -3.88 -5.40 -7.20
CA GLY A 399 -2.92 -6.41 -7.64
C GLY A 399 -3.13 -7.80 -7.04
N SER A 400 -2.20 -8.71 -7.30
CA SER A 400 -2.23 -10.06 -6.69
C SER A 400 -1.84 -9.99 -5.21
N PRO A 401 -2.48 -10.74 -4.30
CA PRO A 401 -2.14 -10.76 -2.87
C PRO A 401 -0.89 -11.58 -2.52
N GLU A 402 -0.28 -12.31 -3.46
CA GLU A 402 0.93 -13.11 -3.21
C GLU A 402 2.23 -12.30 -3.26
N VAL A 403 2.18 -11.01 -2.92
CA VAL A 403 3.36 -10.13 -3.10
C VAL A 403 4.34 -10.19 -1.95
N SER A 404 3.86 -10.37 -0.72
CA SER A 404 4.74 -10.56 0.43
C SER A 404 5.05 -12.05 0.59
N LYS A 405 6.30 -12.35 0.94
CA LYS A 405 6.75 -13.74 1.11
C LYS A 405 6.19 -14.33 2.41
N GLY A 406 6.04 -13.51 3.46
CA GLY A 406 5.40 -13.90 4.71
C GLY A 406 4.54 -12.78 5.30
N THR A 407 4.41 -12.81 6.63
CA THR A 407 3.64 -11.83 7.39
C THR A 407 4.24 -10.43 7.29
N VAL A 408 3.38 -9.44 7.05
CA VAL A 408 3.71 -8.03 6.95
C VAL A 408 3.66 -7.37 8.32
N GLU A 409 4.66 -6.55 8.64
CA GLU A 409 4.65 -5.65 9.80
C GLU A 409 5.02 -4.22 9.39
N TYR A 410 4.44 -3.25 10.08
CA TYR A 410 4.68 -1.81 9.87
C TYR A 410 4.51 -1.36 8.41
N PRO A 411 3.34 -1.61 7.78
CA PRO A 411 3.09 -1.08 6.45
C PRO A 411 3.13 0.46 6.46
N SER A 412 3.65 1.03 5.39
CA SER A 412 3.65 2.47 5.10
C SER A 412 3.30 2.67 3.62
N LEU A 413 2.51 3.69 3.30
CA LEU A 413 1.94 3.93 1.98
C LEU A 413 2.28 5.32 1.46
N ALA A 414 2.63 5.40 0.18
CA ALA A 414 2.75 6.66 -0.53
C ALA A 414 2.30 6.50 -1.99
N ILE A 415 1.82 7.58 -2.60
CA ILE A 415 1.27 7.57 -3.96
C ILE A 415 1.91 8.68 -4.76
N ALA A 416 2.48 8.33 -5.91
CA ALA A 416 3.09 9.26 -6.85
C ALA A 416 2.40 9.16 -8.20
N GLY A 417 1.62 10.19 -8.55
CA GLY A 417 0.74 10.13 -9.72
C GLY A 417 -0.24 8.97 -9.57
N ASP A 418 -0.13 7.97 -10.43
CA ASP A 418 -0.99 6.77 -10.37
C ASP A 418 -0.25 5.53 -9.84
N THR A 419 1.01 5.69 -9.42
CA THR A 419 1.85 4.62 -8.86
C THR A 419 1.64 4.54 -7.35
N VAL A 420 1.27 3.36 -6.86
CA VAL A 420 1.14 3.07 -5.43
C VAL A 420 2.41 2.41 -4.93
N TYR A 421 3.03 2.97 -3.89
CA TYR A 421 4.17 2.39 -3.20
C TYR A 421 3.76 1.89 -1.82
N VAL A 422 4.20 0.69 -1.45
CA VAL A 422 4.06 0.16 -0.09
C VAL A 422 5.41 -0.26 0.44
N ALA A 423 5.81 0.30 1.57
CA ALA A 423 6.96 -0.15 2.33
C ALA A 423 6.49 -0.99 3.53
N PHE A 424 7.15 -2.11 3.82
CA PHE A 424 6.83 -2.94 4.99
C PHE A 424 7.98 -3.86 5.38
N LYS A 425 7.92 -4.43 6.59
CA LYS A 425 8.79 -5.50 7.06
C LYS A 425 8.21 -6.86 6.67
N ASP A 426 8.97 -7.71 5.97
CA ASP A 426 8.53 -9.03 5.50
C ASP A 426 9.17 -10.16 6.30
N LYS A 427 8.40 -10.85 7.16
CA LYS A 427 8.89 -11.99 7.94
C LYS A 427 9.36 -13.17 7.08
N GLY A 428 8.81 -13.34 5.87
CA GLY A 428 9.26 -14.37 4.94
C GLY A 428 10.64 -14.09 4.34
N ARG A 429 11.16 -12.86 4.48
CA ARG A 429 12.49 -12.43 4.03
C ARG A 429 13.43 -12.15 5.20
N GLY A 430 13.27 -12.90 6.29
CA GLY A 430 14.09 -12.73 7.50
C GLY A 430 13.81 -11.42 8.23
N GLY A 431 12.65 -10.79 8.00
CA GLY A 431 12.29 -9.52 8.62
C GLY A 431 12.98 -8.31 7.98
N LYS A 432 13.43 -8.36 6.74
CA LYS A 432 13.96 -7.17 6.06
C LYS A 432 12.83 -6.25 5.57
N SER A 433 13.14 -4.97 5.42
CA SER A 433 12.24 -3.99 4.81
C SER A 433 12.21 -4.17 3.28
N VAL A 434 11.02 -4.08 2.72
CA VAL A 434 10.74 -4.22 1.29
C VAL A 434 9.90 -3.04 0.85
N VAL A 435 10.14 -2.54 -0.35
CA VAL A 435 9.23 -1.61 -1.03
C VAL A 435 8.72 -2.26 -2.31
N LEU A 436 7.40 -2.31 -2.42
CA LEU A 436 6.69 -2.71 -3.62
C LEU A 436 6.11 -1.47 -4.31
N LYS A 437 6.11 -1.47 -5.64
CA LYS A 437 5.32 -0.54 -6.45
C LYS A 437 4.29 -1.30 -7.25
N LEU A 438 3.10 -0.72 -7.42
CA LEU A 438 2.07 -1.23 -8.31
C LEU A 438 2.17 -0.51 -9.66
N GLY A 439 2.48 -1.25 -10.72
CA GLY A 439 2.57 -0.69 -12.06
C GLY A 439 1.25 -0.10 -12.54
N SER A 440 1.31 1.04 -13.22
CA SER A 440 0.12 1.78 -13.68
C SER A 440 -0.69 1.05 -14.76
N LYS A 441 -0.02 0.27 -15.62
CA LYS A 441 -0.61 -0.47 -16.76
C LYS A 441 -1.07 -1.89 -16.40
N ASP A 442 -0.20 -2.70 -15.82
CA ASP A 442 -0.47 -4.15 -15.65
C ASP A 442 -1.07 -4.50 -14.29
N LYS A 443 -1.24 -3.49 -13.42
CA LYS A 443 -1.72 -3.64 -12.03
C LYS A 443 -1.04 -4.80 -11.30
N HIS A 444 0.25 -5.01 -11.59
CA HIS A 444 1.09 -5.99 -10.95
C HIS A 444 2.06 -5.32 -10.00
N TRP A 445 2.21 -5.95 -8.84
CA TRP A 445 3.18 -5.51 -7.86
C TRP A 445 4.57 -6.00 -8.25
N GLU A 446 5.52 -5.10 -8.19
CA GLU A 446 6.93 -5.37 -8.45
C GLU A 446 7.76 -4.83 -7.29
N MET A 447 8.81 -5.55 -6.93
CA MET A 447 9.80 -5.02 -5.99
C MET A 447 10.57 -3.90 -6.68
N VAL A 448 10.66 -2.76 -6.01
CA VAL A 448 11.33 -1.58 -6.55
C VAL A 448 12.84 -1.80 -6.66
N ASP A 449 13.41 -2.47 -5.67
CA ASP A 449 14.82 -2.90 -5.59
C ASP A 449 14.94 -4.01 -4.53
N ARG A 450 16.06 -4.75 -4.51
CA ARG A 450 16.37 -5.78 -3.51
C ARG A 450 16.86 -5.12 -2.22
N GLU A 451 16.26 -5.52 -1.10
CA GLU A 451 16.72 -5.39 0.30
C GLU A 451 17.70 -4.24 0.63
N PHE A 452 17.20 -3.15 1.23
CA PHE A 452 18.00 -1.98 1.63
C PHE A 452 18.20 -1.86 3.15
N SER A 453 17.70 -2.83 3.93
CA SER A 453 17.80 -2.80 5.40
C SER A 453 18.29 -4.13 5.97
N GLY A 454 18.88 -4.07 7.17
CA GLY A 454 19.12 -5.25 7.99
C GLY A 454 17.82 -5.91 8.49
N PRO A 455 17.87 -7.15 9.03
CA PRO A 455 16.71 -7.87 9.55
C PRO A 455 16.15 -7.28 10.85
N ASP A 456 17.00 -6.60 11.62
CA ASP A 456 16.65 -5.97 12.89
C ASP A 456 16.12 -4.54 12.74
N SER A 457 15.99 -4.04 11.50
CA SER A 457 15.42 -2.71 11.26
C SER A 457 13.98 -2.61 11.75
N SER A 458 13.57 -1.42 12.13
CA SER A 458 12.20 -1.13 12.58
C SER A 458 11.79 0.31 12.23
N GLY A 459 10.57 0.73 12.59
CA GLY A 459 10.12 2.11 12.43
C GLY A 459 10.22 2.61 10.98
N LEU A 460 9.38 2.06 10.10
CA LEU A 460 9.44 2.30 8.66
C LEU A 460 8.46 3.41 8.24
N ALA A 461 8.96 4.43 7.56
CA ALA A 461 8.15 5.51 7.00
C ALA A 461 8.51 5.75 5.53
N LEU A 462 7.49 5.74 4.67
CA LEU A 462 7.60 5.95 3.23
C LEU A 462 6.97 7.30 2.87
N ALA A 463 7.64 8.07 2.03
CA ALA A 463 7.14 9.29 1.43
C ALA A 463 7.59 9.39 -0.03
N VAL A 464 6.99 10.27 -0.81
CA VAL A 464 7.38 10.55 -2.20
C VAL A 464 7.60 12.03 -2.39
N ASP A 465 8.56 12.41 -3.23
CA ASP A 465 8.78 13.80 -3.61
C ASP A 465 7.82 14.27 -4.72
N LYS A 466 7.97 15.53 -5.15
CA LYS A 466 7.11 16.12 -6.19
C LYS A 466 7.34 15.53 -7.58
N GLN A 467 8.47 14.86 -7.81
CA GLN A 467 8.75 14.12 -9.04
C GLN A 467 8.29 12.67 -8.96
N GLY A 468 7.74 12.24 -7.81
CA GLY A 468 7.26 10.89 -7.58
C GLY A 468 8.34 9.89 -7.18
N ILE A 469 9.52 10.38 -6.77
CA ILE A 469 10.61 9.52 -6.31
C ILE A 469 10.34 9.14 -4.86
N PRO A 470 10.32 7.83 -4.51
CA PRO A 470 10.10 7.39 -3.15
C PRO A 470 11.36 7.54 -2.27
N TYR A 471 11.11 7.87 -1.01
CA TYR A 471 12.06 7.95 0.09
C TYR A 471 11.58 7.06 1.22
N VAL A 472 12.51 6.38 1.89
CA VAL A 472 12.20 5.55 3.05
C VAL A 472 13.11 5.93 4.21
N ALA A 473 12.51 6.30 5.33
CA ALA A 473 13.19 6.38 6.62
C ALA A 473 12.97 5.10 7.41
N PHE A 474 14.02 4.62 8.07
CA PHE A 474 13.92 3.51 9.01
C PHE A 474 14.94 3.60 10.13
N GLN A 475 14.60 2.98 11.25
CA GLN A 475 15.52 2.68 12.33
C GLN A 475 16.36 1.46 11.95
N GLU A 476 17.68 1.62 12.02
CA GLU A 476 18.64 0.56 11.79
C GLU A 476 18.67 -0.48 12.92
N GLY A 477 19.39 -1.58 12.68
CA GLY A 477 19.61 -2.63 13.67
C GLY A 477 20.51 -2.22 14.85
N LYS A 478 20.69 -3.17 15.78
CA LYS A 478 21.54 -3.00 16.96
C LYS A 478 23.00 -2.70 16.61
N ASP A 479 23.49 -3.27 15.53
CA ASP A 479 24.84 -3.10 14.97
C ASP A 479 25.14 -1.64 14.59
N LYS A 480 24.12 -0.89 14.16
CA LYS A 480 24.19 0.56 13.87
C LYS A 480 23.59 1.42 14.98
N GLY A 481 23.42 0.86 16.19
CA GLY A 481 22.97 1.60 17.37
C GLY A 481 21.52 2.08 17.32
N TRP A 482 20.65 1.42 16.52
CA TRP A 482 19.25 1.82 16.35
C TRP A 482 19.06 3.26 15.87
N LYS A 483 20.01 3.75 15.08
CA LYS A 483 20.02 5.10 14.49
C LYS A 483 19.16 5.15 13.22
N LEU A 484 18.89 6.35 12.72
CA LEU A 484 18.12 6.50 11.47
C LEU A 484 18.99 6.44 10.23
N THR A 485 18.46 5.75 9.23
CA THR A 485 18.90 5.85 7.83
C THR A 485 17.72 6.31 6.99
N VAL A 486 18.00 7.15 5.99
CA VAL A 486 17.05 7.51 4.94
C VAL A 486 17.62 7.08 3.61
N MET A 487 16.81 6.39 2.82
CA MET A 487 17.15 5.96 1.46
C MET A 487 16.24 6.66 0.47
N ARG A 488 16.79 6.98 -0.70
CA ARG A 488 16.08 7.50 -1.87
C ARG A 488 16.28 6.54 -3.02
N LEU A 489 15.23 6.36 -3.83
CA LEU A 489 15.33 5.56 -5.04
C LEU A 489 15.96 6.38 -6.17
N GLU A 490 17.04 5.86 -6.77
CA GLU A 490 17.76 6.54 -7.85
C GLU A 490 18.09 5.55 -8.97
N PRO A 491 18.28 6.01 -10.23
CA PRO A 491 18.89 5.19 -11.27
C PRO A 491 20.28 4.71 -10.83
N GLN A 492 20.61 3.46 -11.20
CA GLN A 492 21.88 2.82 -10.88
C GLN A 492 23.07 3.64 -11.36
#